data_AF-A0A9P6EIG8-F1
#
_entry.id   AF-A0A9P6EIG8-F1
#
_cell.length_a   1.000
_cell.length_b   1.000
_cell.length_c   1.000
_cell.angle_alpha   90.00
_cell.angle_beta   90.00
_cell.angle_gamma   90.00
#
_symmetry.space_group_name_H-M   'P 1'
#
loop_
_entity.id
_entity.type
_entity.pdbx_description
1 polymer ?
#
loop_
_entity_poly.entity_id
_entity_poly.type
_entity_poly.pdbx_seq_one_letter_code
_entity_poly.pdbx_strand_id
1 'polypeptide(L)'
;MPLRMIHLASSLQSRFERVGDLADLDSAIEHQQKAVSLTDDHPDIPKLQAMSMTNHLGSLFQDRFQITGDLTDSFNAIKYHQKAIYLLPADHPDSIPSASLSHIYLSTKPALSKQVI
;
A
#
# COMPACT_ATOMS: atom_id res chain seq x y z
N MET A 1 -4.95 9.79 -15.63
CA MET A 1 -5.73 8.53 -15.48
C MET A 1 -4.89 7.53 -14.70
N PRO A 2 -5.32 7.12 -13.49
CA PRO A 2 -4.56 6.23 -12.59
C PRO A 2 -4.23 4.87 -13.20
N LEU A 3 -5.05 4.35 -14.11
CA LEU A 3 -4.84 3.04 -14.77
C LEU A 3 -3.47 2.90 -15.46
N ARG A 4 -2.97 3.96 -16.10
CA ARG A 4 -1.65 3.91 -16.77
C ARG A 4 -0.52 3.79 -15.77
N MET A 5 -0.64 4.44 -14.60
CA MET A 5 0.36 4.38 -13.54
C MET A 5 0.42 2.99 -12.92
N ILE A 6 -0.74 2.34 -12.72
CA ILE A 6 -0.84 0.98 -12.20
C ILE A 6 -0.16 -0.01 -13.16
N HIS A 7 -0.50 0.03 -14.45
CA HIS A 7 0.09 -0.89 -15.43
C HIS A 7 1.60 -0.72 -15.54
N LEU A 8 2.09 0.53 -15.45
CA LEU A 8 3.52 0.80 -15.45
C LEU A 8 4.19 0.27 -14.17
N ALA A 9 3.60 0.51 -13.00
CA ALA A 9 4.10 -0.01 -11.73
C ALA A 9 4.17 -1.55 -11.72
N SER A 10 3.12 -2.25 -12.19
CA SER A 10 3.12 -3.71 -12.32
C SER A 10 4.19 -4.21 -13.29
N SER A 11 4.38 -3.52 -14.41
CA SER A 11 5.42 -3.91 -15.39
C SER A 11 6.83 -3.75 -14.83
N LEU A 12 7.07 -2.67 -14.08
CA LEU A 12 8.33 -2.41 -13.40
C LEU A 12 8.59 -3.44 -12.29
N GLN A 13 7.58 -3.78 -11.48
CA GLN A 13 7.67 -4.85 -10.49
C GLN A 13 8.03 -6.19 -11.13
N SER A 14 7.33 -6.60 -12.20
CA SER A 14 7.65 -7.85 -12.91
C SER A 14 9.04 -7.85 -13.55
N ARG A 15 9.56 -6.68 -13.95
CA ARG A 15 10.94 -6.57 -14.44
C ARG A 15 11.93 -6.71 -13.28
N PHE A 16 11.68 -6.04 -12.16
CA PHE A 16 12.46 -6.19 -10.93
C PHE A 16 12.51 -7.66 -10.47
N GLU A 17 11.38 -8.36 -10.42
CA GLU A 17 11.31 -9.79 -10.02
C GLU A 17 12.19 -10.69 -10.89
N ARG A 18 12.41 -10.32 -12.16
CA ARG A 18 13.23 -11.11 -13.10
C ARG A 18 14.70 -10.69 -13.12
N VAL A 19 14.98 -9.40 -12.94
CA VAL A 19 16.30 -8.82 -13.21
C VAL A 19 17.01 -8.37 -11.92
N GLY A 20 16.26 -8.12 -10.84
CA GLY A 20 16.77 -7.63 -9.56
C GLY A 20 17.17 -6.16 -9.56
N ASP A 21 16.73 -5.37 -10.55
CA ASP A 21 17.06 -3.95 -10.64
C ASP A 21 16.22 -3.13 -9.65
N LEU A 22 16.84 -2.71 -8.54
CA LEU A 22 16.16 -1.94 -7.49
C LEU A 22 15.57 -0.62 -8.00
N ALA A 23 16.13 -0.03 -9.06
CA ALA A 23 15.61 1.21 -9.65
C ALA A 23 14.23 1.00 -10.31
N ASP A 24 13.95 -0.20 -10.83
CA ASP A 24 12.62 -0.56 -11.32
C ASP A 24 11.62 -0.60 -10.15
N LEU A 25 12.02 -1.17 -9.01
CA LEU A 25 11.15 -1.24 -7.83
C LEU A 25 10.88 0.15 -7.23
N ASP A 26 11.89 1.01 -7.13
CA ASP A 26 11.73 2.39 -6.70
C ASP A 26 10.77 3.16 -7.63
N SER A 27 10.94 2.99 -8.94
CA SER A 27 10.05 3.58 -9.94
C SER A 27 8.63 3.05 -9.83
N ALA A 28 8.44 1.76 -9.53
CA ALA A 28 7.13 1.16 -9.32
C ALA A 28 6.44 1.80 -8.11
N ILE A 29 7.15 1.96 -6.99
CA ILE A 29 6.64 2.60 -5.77
C ILE A 29 6.20 4.03 -6.07
N GLU A 30 7.01 4.82 -6.77
CA GLU A 30 6.65 6.21 -7.11
C GLU A 30 5.36 6.32 -7.94
N HIS A 31 5.23 5.47 -8.97
CA HIS A 31 4.04 5.47 -9.83
C HIS A 31 2.80 5.01 -9.08
N GLN A 32 2.95 3.97 -8.25
CA GLN A 32 1.84 3.45 -7.47
C GLN A 32 1.41 4.44 -6.37
N GLN A 33 2.35 5.15 -5.74
CA GLN A 33 2.08 6.20 -4.76
C GLN A 33 1.29 7.37 -5.38
N LYS A 34 1.67 7.80 -6.59
CA LYS A 34 0.90 8.81 -7.37
C LYS A 34 -0.50 8.32 -7.70
N ALA A 35 -0.64 7.04 -8.06
CA ALA A 35 -1.93 6.46 -8.38
C ALA A 35 -2.87 6.39 -7.15
N VAL A 36 -2.33 6.04 -5.98
CA VAL A 36 -3.08 6.08 -4.70
C VAL A 36 -3.48 7.51 -4.35
N SER A 37 -2.58 8.49 -4.49
CA SER A 37 -2.89 9.89 -4.21
C SER A 37 -4.04 10.42 -5.09
N LEU A 38 -3.99 10.14 -6.40
CA LEU A 38 -5.08 10.53 -7.31
C LEU A 38 -6.41 9.87 -6.96
N THR A 39 -6.37 8.69 -6.36
CA THR A 39 -7.58 8.00 -5.92
C THR A 39 -8.17 8.60 -4.66
N ASP A 40 -7.32 9.02 -3.72
CA ASP A 40 -7.76 9.72 -2.52
C ASP A 40 -8.41 11.08 -2.84
N ASP A 41 -7.94 11.75 -3.90
CA ASP A 41 -8.46 13.04 -4.37
C ASP A 41 -9.77 12.91 -5.20
N HIS A 42 -10.17 11.69 -5.57
CA HIS A 42 -11.33 11.42 -6.42
C HIS A 42 -12.24 10.34 -5.81
N PRO A 43 -13.17 10.71 -4.91
CA PRO A 43 -14.01 9.76 -4.17
C PRO A 43 -14.98 8.96 -5.05
N ASP A 44 -15.14 9.35 -6.32
CA ASP A 44 -15.97 8.65 -7.30
C ASP A 44 -15.31 7.36 -7.82
N ILE A 45 -14.02 7.15 -7.54
CA ILE A 45 -13.31 5.93 -7.91
C ILE A 45 -13.86 4.76 -7.08
N PRO A 46 -14.19 3.61 -7.71
CA PRO A 46 -14.70 2.44 -7.00
C PRO A 46 -13.79 2.02 -5.85
N LYS A 47 -14.38 1.80 -4.66
CA LYS A 47 -13.63 1.39 -3.45
C LYS A 47 -12.75 0.16 -3.66
N LEU A 48 -13.22 -0.82 -4.43
CA LEU A 48 -12.44 -2.02 -4.77
C LEU A 48 -11.20 -1.70 -5.60
N GLN A 49 -11.28 -0.70 -6.48
CA GLN A 49 -10.13 -0.23 -7.24
C GLN A 49 -9.14 0.50 -6.32
N ALA A 50 -9.63 1.41 -5.47
CA ALA A 50 -8.81 2.09 -4.46
C ALA A 50 -8.10 1.10 -3.53
N MET A 51 -8.83 0.06 -3.09
CA MET A 51 -8.31 -1.03 -2.27
C MET A 51 -7.20 -1.78 -2.99
N SER A 52 -7.42 -2.23 -4.22
CA SER A 52 -6.42 -2.99 -5.00
C SER A 52 -5.14 -2.17 -5.21
N MET A 53 -5.28 -0.89 -5.56
CA MET A 53 -4.14 0.02 -5.74
C MET A 53 -3.35 0.22 -4.45
N THR A 54 -4.07 0.42 -3.34
CA THR A 54 -3.47 0.60 -2.03
C THR A 54 -2.76 -0.67 -1.55
N ASN A 55 -3.36 -1.84 -1.81
CA ASN A 55 -2.75 -3.13 -1.46
C ASN A 55 -1.46 -3.37 -2.25
N HIS A 56 -1.48 -3.08 -3.55
CA HIS A 56 -0.30 -3.23 -4.41
C HIS A 56 0.85 -2.34 -3.95
N LEU A 57 0.57 -1.11 -3.50
CA LEU A 57 1.60 -0.25 -2.92
C LEU A 57 2.23 -0.87 -1.67
N GLY A 58 1.42 -1.51 -0.81
CA GLY A 58 1.92 -2.26 0.35
C GLY A 58 2.89 -3.38 -0.05
N SER A 59 2.53 -4.15 -1.10
CA SER A 59 3.38 -5.22 -1.62
C SER A 59 4.71 -4.70 -2.15
N LEU A 60 4.74 -3.58 -2.88
CA LEU A 60 6.00 -3.01 -3.39
C LEU A 60 6.94 -2.59 -2.26
N PHE A 61 6.41 -2.01 -1.17
CA PHE A 61 7.21 -1.71 0.01
C PHE A 61 7.70 -2.98 0.71
N GLN A 62 6.88 -4.03 0.78
CA GLN A 62 7.29 -5.32 1.31
C GLN A 62 8.44 -5.93 0.48
N ASP A 63 8.32 -5.91 -0.85
CA ASP A 63 9.36 -6.41 -1.75
C ASP A 63 10.67 -5.64 -1.52
N ARG A 64 10.61 -4.32 -1.37
CA ARG A 64 11.80 -3.50 -1.13
C ARG A 64 12.43 -3.79 0.23
N PHE A 65 11.62 -3.93 1.29
CA PHE A 65 12.09 -4.32 2.61
C PHE A 65 12.84 -5.66 2.60
N GLN A 66 12.34 -6.66 1.85
CA GLN A 66 12.99 -7.97 1.75
C GLN A 66 14.41 -7.88 1.16
N ILE A 67 14.68 -6.87 0.33
CA ILE A 67 16.01 -6.63 -0.26
C ILE A 67 16.88 -5.73 0.61
N THR A 68 16.33 -4.61 1.09
CA THR A 68 17.12 -3.54 1.74
C THR A 68 17.23 -3.71 3.25
N GLY A 69 16.28 -4.42 3.88
CA GLY A 69 16.13 -4.46 5.33
C GLY A 69 15.67 -3.14 5.96
N ASP A 70 15.29 -2.12 5.17
CA ASP A 70 14.84 -0.84 5.70
C ASP A 70 13.48 -0.97 6.41
N LEU A 71 13.50 -0.83 7.72
CA LEU A 71 12.29 -0.90 8.54
C LEU A 71 11.23 0.13 8.16
N THR A 72 11.63 1.25 7.54
CA THR A 72 10.69 2.25 7.00
C THR A 72 9.77 1.63 5.97
N ASP A 73 10.30 0.75 5.12
CA ASP A 73 9.52 0.06 4.11
C ASP A 73 8.60 -0.99 4.73
N SER A 74 9.04 -1.69 5.77
CA SER A 74 8.17 -2.58 6.55
C SER A 74 6.99 -1.83 7.17
N PHE A 75 7.23 -0.65 7.75
CA PHE A 75 6.15 0.19 8.29
C PHE A 75 5.21 0.71 7.19
N ASN A 76 5.75 1.09 6.03
CA ASN A 76 4.93 1.51 4.89
C ASN A 76 4.09 0.37 4.33
N ALA A 77 4.64 -0.84 4.22
CA ALA A 77 3.91 -2.04 3.80
C ALA A 77 2.71 -2.29 4.72
N ILE A 78 2.93 -2.31 6.04
CA ILE A 78 1.88 -2.47 7.05
C ILE A 78 0.82 -1.37 6.88
N LYS A 79 1.24 -0.10 6.83
CA LYS A 79 0.34 1.04 6.68
C LYS A 79 -0.58 0.90 5.46
N TYR A 80 -0.04 0.53 4.30
CA TYR A 80 -0.82 0.44 3.07
C TYR A 80 -1.69 -0.81 3.01
N HIS A 81 -1.21 -1.97 3.46
CA HIS A 81 -2.09 -3.15 3.59
C HIS A 81 -3.28 -2.88 4.51
N GLN A 82 -3.07 -2.19 5.63
CA GLN A 82 -4.17 -1.81 6.51
C GLN A 82 -5.15 -0.86 5.84
N LYS A 83 -4.65 0.20 5.19
CA LYS A 83 -5.50 1.12 4.44
C LYS A 83 -6.34 0.37 3.39
N ALA A 84 -5.77 -0.63 2.72
CA ALA A 84 -6.51 -1.46 1.78
C ALA A 84 -7.67 -2.22 2.45
N ILE A 85 -7.44 -2.83 3.62
CA ILE A 85 -8.50 -3.53 4.38
C ILE A 85 -9.64 -2.56 4.74
N TYR A 86 -9.34 -1.31 5.11
CA TYR A 86 -10.34 -0.29 5.41
C TYR A 86 -11.16 0.17 4.20
N LEU A 87 -10.67 -0.05 2.98
CA LEU A 87 -11.37 0.28 1.75
C LEU A 87 -12.34 -0.82 1.31
N LEU A 88 -12.27 -2.04 1.89
CA LEU A 88 -13.22 -3.09 1.57
C LEU A 88 -14.65 -2.69 1.98
N PRO A 89 -15.64 -2.83 1.06
CA PRO A 89 -17.05 -2.74 1.41
C PRO A 89 -17.44 -3.80 2.45
N ALA A 90 -18.33 -3.45 3.38
CA ALA A 90 -18.73 -4.35 4.48
C ALA A 90 -19.44 -5.64 4.00
N ASP A 91 -19.97 -5.64 2.78
CA ASP A 91 -20.61 -6.75 2.09
C ASP A 91 -19.63 -7.58 1.22
N HIS A 92 -18.35 -7.22 1.18
CA HIS A 92 -17.35 -7.99 0.44
C HIS A 92 -17.00 -9.29 1.17
N PRO A 93 -16.83 -10.43 0.46
CA PRO A 93 -16.50 -11.73 1.07
C PRO A 93 -15.26 -11.71 1.98
N ASP A 94 -14.25 -10.92 1.61
CA ASP A 94 -13.00 -10.78 2.38
C ASP A 94 -13.06 -9.66 3.45
N SER A 95 -14.22 -9.03 3.66
CA SER A 95 -14.38 -8.02 4.71
C SER A 95 -14.30 -8.66 6.09
N ILE A 96 -13.42 -8.13 6.94
CA ILE A 96 -13.34 -8.52 8.34
C ILE A 96 -14.29 -7.67 9.21
N PRO A 97 -14.74 -8.17 10.38
CA PRO A 97 -15.63 -7.42 11.25
C PRO A 97 -15.06 -6.04 11.64
N SER A 98 -15.93 -5.04 11.77
CA SER A 98 -15.52 -3.67 12.13
C SER A 98 -14.69 -3.59 13.42
N ALA A 99 -14.92 -4.49 14.38
CA ALA A 99 -14.13 -4.56 15.61
C ALA A 99 -12.66 -4.96 15.35
N SER A 100 -12.42 -5.83 14.36
CA SER A 100 -11.08 -6.27 13.96
C SER A 100 -10.32 -5.17 13.24
N LEU A 101 -11.00 -4.35 12.42
CA LEU A 101 -10.43 -3.15 11.79
C LEU A 101 -9.82 -2.21 12.85
N SER A 102 -10.61 -1.87 13.87
CA SER A 102 -10.22 -0.96 14.95
C SER A 102 -8.96 -1.42 15.68
N HIS A 103 -8.88 -2.72 15.98
CA HIS A 103 -7.73 -3.31 16.66
C HIS A 103 -6.46 -3.25 15.79
N ILE A 104 -6.59 -3.59 14.50
CA ILE A 104 -5.50 -3.51 13.51
C ILE A 104 -4.93 -2.09 13.45
N TYR A 105 -5.78 -1.06 13.38
CA TYR A 105 -5.36 0.34 13.31
C TYR A 105 -4.67 0.85 14.59
N LEU A 106 -5.14 0.43 15.77
CA LEU A 106 -4.54 0.85 17.04
C LEU A 106 -3.19 0.15 17.29
N SER A 107 -3.03 -1.09 16.84
CA SER A 107 -1.81 -1.89 17.07
C SER A 107 -0.60 -1.44 16.24
N THR A 108 -0.80 -0.62 15.21
CA THR A 108 0.23 -0.26 14.22
C THR A 108 0.41 1.24 14.05
N LYS A 109 -0.22 2.07 14.90
CA LYS A 109 0.22 3.46 15.02
C LYS A 109 1.72 3.44 15.32
N PRO A 110 2.55 4.15 14.53
CA PRO A 110 3.92 4.37 14.96
C PRO A 110 3.83 4.98 16.35
N ALA A 111 4.61 4.45 17.29
CA ALA A 111 4.75 5.06 18.60
C ALA A 111 5.28 6.48 18.34
N LEU A 112 4.38 7.45 18.23
CA LEU A 112 4.71 8.84 18.47
C LEU A 112 5.32 8.82 19.87
N SER A 113 6.65 8.99 19.89
CA SER A 113 7.49 9.24 21.04
C SER A 113 6.64 9.61 22.26
N LYS A 114 6.50 8.67 23.20
CA LYS A 114 6.37 9.04 24.59
C LYS A 114 7.63 9.84 24.92
N GLN A 115 7.53 11.17 24.92
CA GLN A 115 8.39 12.04 25.71
C GLN A 115 7.65 13.33 26.04
N VAL A 116 7.23 13.41 27.31
CA VAL A 116 7.37 14.55 28.25
C VAL A 116 6.77 15.88 27.81
N ILE A 117 5.66 16.30 28.43
CA ILE A 117 5.59 17.01 29.74
C ILE A 117 4.37 16.46 30.50
#